data_AF-A0A1Q1FNT1-F1
#
_entry.id   AF-A0A1Q1FNT1-F1
#
_cell.length_a   1.000
_cell.length_b   1.000
_cell.length_c   1.000
_cell.angle_alpha   90.00
_cell.angle_beta   90.00
_cell.angle_gamma   90.00
#
_symmetry.space_group_name_H-M   'P 1'
#
loop_
_entity.id
_entity.type
_entity.pdbx_description
1 polymer ?
#
loop_
_entity_poly.entity_id
_entity_poly.type
_entity_poly.pdbx_seq_one_letter_code
_entity_poly.pdbx_strand_id
1 'polypeptide(L)'
;MSDSASDEDLARLAADLARSLRDLQRELEPGRRRRLRPPSPRELLRFTDEVAIPGAILILETNVRALRLLQRAIRLSDPDRGLTDERDTAVRDRAVQLSRTTVRKLDDVLADVQDAMEGRSTDDDARRVLEEARSLRDEIDDRLADSETTDADLDVESGGASVPVDVDAELQSIKDDIDDGGDSDGDGGRSN
;
A
#
# COMPACT_ATOMS: atom_id res chain seq x y z
N MET A 1 17.68 20.77 -8.15
CA MET A 1 18.42 20.49 -6.89
C MET A 1 17.54 20.11 -5.70
N SER A 2 16.23 20.47 -5.65
CA SER A 2 15.33 20.04 -4.56
C SER A 2 14.60 18.69 -4.80
N ASP A 3 14.56 18.23 -6.05
CA ASP A 3 13.84 17.00 -6.43
C ASP A 3 14.61 15.73 -5.99
N SER A 4 15.92 15.70 -6.20
CA SER A 4 16.80 14.61 -5.73
C SER A 4 16.86 14.49 -4.20
N ALA A 5 16.72 15.62 -3.47
CA ALA A 5 16.67 15.60 -2.01
C ALA A 5 15.36 15.00 -1.48
N SER A 6 14.24 15.22 -2.20
CA SER A 6 12.92 14.68 -1.84
C SER A 6 12.83 13.18 -2.11
N ASP A 7 13.47 12.69 -3.18
CA ASP A 7 13.55 11.27 -3.52
C ASP A 7 14.41 10.49 -2.52
N GLU A 8 15.54 11.06 -2.09
CA GLU A 8 16.40 10.49 -1.05
C GLU A 8 15.67 10.38 0.31
N ASP A 9 14.90 11.40 0.69
CA ASP A 9 14.12 11.39 1.93
C ASP A 9 12.96 10.36 1.87
N LEU A 10 12.33 10.19 0.70
CA LEU A 10 11.32 9.15 0.48
C LEU A 10 11.93 7.75 0.55
N ALA A 11 13.11 7.55 -0.04
CA ALA A 11 13.84 6.29 0.01
C ALA A 11 14.23 5.91 1.44
N ARG A 12 14.63 6.89 2.27
CA ARG A 12 14.89 6.69 3.71
C ARG A 12 13.64 6.30 4.47
N LEU A 13 12.53 7.02 4.26
CA LEU A 13 11.25 6.70 4.90
C LEU A 13 10.76 5.29 4.53
N ALA A 14 10.92 4.90 3.26
CA ALA A 14 10.53 3.58 2.78
C ALA A 14 11.42 2.49 3.39
N ALA A 15 12.72 2.73 3.54
CA ALA A 15 13.64 1.83 4.20
C ALA A 15 13.32 1.66 5.70
N ASP A 16 13.00 2.74 6.39
CA ASP A 16 12.60 2.72 7.81
C ASP A 16 11.25 2.02 8.03
N LEU A 17 10.30 2.21 7.11
CA LEU A 17 9.03 1.49 7.13
C LEU A 17 9.24 0.01 6.84
N ALA A 18 10.04 -0.34 5.83
CA ALA A 18 10.36 -1.73 5.52
C ALA A 18 11.07 -2.43 6.69
N ARG A 19 11.93 -1.70 7.41
CA ARG A 19 12.57 -2.16 8.65
C ARG A 19 11.54 -2.41 9.74
N SER A 20 10.70 -1.42 10.02
CA SER A 20 9.64 -1.50 11.03
C SER A 20 8.65 -2.63 10.75
N LEU A 21 8.27 -2.82 9.48
CA LEU A 21 7.41 -3.93 9.06
C LEU A 21 8.10 -5.29 9.22
N ARG A 22 9.42 -5.37 8.97
CA ARG A 22 10.19 -6.60 9.14
C ARG A 22 10.37 -6.95 10.62
N ASP A 23 10.52 -5.95 11.48
CA ASP A 23 10.57 -6.13 12.93
C ASP A 23 9.20 -6.55 13.48
N LEU A 24 8.12 -5.91 13.02
CA LEU A 24 6.75 -6.30 13.37
C LEU A 24 6.40 -7.69 12.83
N GLN A 25 6.88 -8.04 11.64
CA GLN A 25 6.72 -9.37 11.06
C GLN A 25 7.49 -10.43 11.86
N ARG A 26 8.68 -10.11 12.39
CA ARG A 26 9.44 -11.00 13.31
C ARG A 26 8.76 -11.15 14.67
N GLU A 27 8.05 -10.12 15.15
CA GLU A 27 7.25 -10.20 16.37
C GLU A 27 5.95 -11.01 16.17
N LEU A 28 5.38 -10.94 14.96
CA LEU A 28 4.24 -11.73 14.51
C LEU A 28 4.64 -13.15 14.05
N GLU A 29 5.92 -13.37 13.74
CA GLU A 29 6.45 -14.68 13.39
C GLU A 29 6.20 -15.60 14.59
N PRO A 30 5.41 -16.67 14.42
CA PRO A 30 4.91 -17.48 15.53
C PRO A 30 6.07 -18.27 16.14
N GLY A 31 6.85 -17.59 16.97
CA GLY A 31 7.92 -18.14 17.78
C GLY A 31 7.33 -19.15 18.76
N ARG A 32 7.66 -20.41 18.49
CA ARG A 32 7.21 -21.62 19.16
C ARG A 32 5.76 -21.93 18.86
N ARG A 33 5.50 -23.22 18.65
CA ARG A 33 4.20 -23.85 18.84
C ARG A 33 3.72 -23.54 20.27
N ARG A 34 3.18 -22.34 20.50
CA ARG A 34 2.33 -22.07 21.64
C ARG A 34 1.20 -23.05 21.45
N ARG A 35 1.17 -24.09 22.29
CA ARG A 35 -0.01 -24.94 22.41
C ARG A 35 -1.19 -23.98 22.45
N LEU A 36 -2.10 -24.10 21.48
CA LEU A 36 -3.34 -23.31 21.43
C LEU A 36 -4.08 -23.65 22.72
N ARG A 37 -3.74 -22.93 23.78
CA ARG A 37 -4.38 -23.11 25.07
C ARG A 37 -5.75 -22.47 24.85
N PRO A 38 -6.83 -23.22 25.09
CA PRO A 38 -8.14 -22.63 25.01
C PRO A 38 -8.17 -21.39 25.92
N PRO A 39 -8.74 -20.27 25.45
CA PRO A 39 -8.77 -19.04 26.20
C PRO A 39 -9.43 -19.29 27.55
N SER A 40 -8.91 -18.65 28.60
CA SER A 40 -9.55 -18.78 29.90
C SER A 40 -10.93 -18.10 29.88
N PRO A 41 -11.92 -18.58 30.66
CA PRO A 41 -13.22 -17.91 30.75
C PRO A 41 -13.12 -16.41 31.10
N ARG A 42 -12.08 -16.02 31.86
CA ARG A 42 -11.79 -14.62 32.20
C ARG A 42 -11.28 -13.83 30.99
N GLU A 43 -10.45 -14.44 30.15
CA GLU A 43 -10.00 -13.81 28.88
C GLU A 43 -11.17 -13.61 27.91
N LEU A 44 -12.12 -14.54 27.84
CA LEU A 44 -13.32 -14.39 27.01
C LEU A 44 -14.22 -13.25 27.50
N LEU A 45 -14.45 -13.15 28.81
CA LEU A 45 -15.22 -12.05 29.39
C LEU A 45 -14.52 -10.71 29.14
N ARG A 46 -13.21 -10.66 29.32
CA ARG A 46 -12.41 -9.46 29.08
C ARG A 46 -12.41 -9.05 27.60
N PHE A 47 -12.22 -9.98 26.67
CA PHE A 47 -12.31 -9.71 25.23
C PHE A 47 -13.71 -9.23 24.83
N THR A 48 -14.75 -9.81 25.44
CA THR A 48 -16.12 -9.42 25.17
C THR A 48 -16.38 -7.99 25.64
N ASP A 49 -15.89 -7.62 26.81
CA ASP A 49 -16.02 -6.27 27.37
C ASP A 49 -15.16 -5.23 26.64
N GLU A 50 -13.90 -5.55 26.36
CA GLU A 50 -12.93 -4.61 25.77
C GLU A 50 -13.07 -4.46 24.25
N VAL A 51 -13.56 -5.50 23.55
CA VAL A 51 -13.53 -5.56 22.07
C VAL A 51 -14.88 -5.92 21.47
N ALA A 52 -15.46 -7.06 21.85
CA ALA A 52 -16.63 -7.59 21.13
C ALA A 52 -17.89 -6.74 21.32
N ILE A 53 -18.20 -6.35 22.56
CA ILE A 53 -19.33 -5.49 22.89
C ILE A 53 -19.12 -4.09 22.28
N PRO A 54 -17.99 -3.39 22.48
CA PRO A 54 -17.76 -2.10 21.84
C PRO A 54 -17.85 -2.15 20.32
N GLY A 55 -17.29 -3.19 19.68
CA GLY A 55 -17.38 -3.39 18.24
C GLY A 55 -18.82 -3.61 17.77
N ALA A 56 -19.58 -4.44 18.48
CA ALA A 56 -21.00 -4.65 18.17
C ALA A 56 -21.83 -3.36 18.32
N ILE A 57 -21.57 -2.57 19.37
CA ILE A 57 -22.20 -1.26 19.58
C ILE A 57 -21.89 -0.33 18.39
N LEU A 58 -20.63 -0.27 17.94
CA LEU A 58 -20.23 0.58 16.81
C LEU A 58 -20.96 0.21 15.52
N ILE A 59 -21.07 -1.09 15.22
CA ILE A 59 -21.81 -1.60 14.05
C ILE A 59 -23.28 -1.19 14.14
N LEU A 60 -23.91 -1.36 15.31
CA LEU A 60 -25.31 -0.97 15.52
C LEU A 60 -25.50 0.54 15.40
N GLU A 61 -24.62 1.35 15.97
CA GLU A 61 -24.69 2.80 15.84
C GLU A 61 -24.53 3.25 14.39
N THR A 62 -23.64 2.59 13.64
CA THR A 62 -23.46 2.82 12.21
C THR A 62 -24.74 2.49 11.45
N ASN A 63 -25.39 1.36 11.75
CA ASN A 63 -26.67 1.00 11.16
C ASN A 63 -27.76 2.03 11.49
N VAL A 64 -27.83 2.51 12.73
CA VAL A 64 -28.77 3.57 13.13
C VAL A 64 -28.49 4.87 12.37
N ARG A 65 -27.23 5.27 12.23
CA ARG A 65 -26.84 6.45 11.45
C ARG A 65 -27.20 6.29 9.97
N ALA A 66 -26.98 5.11 9.39
CA ALA A 66 -27.37 4.80 8.01
C ALA A 66 -28.88 4.88 7.81
N LEU A 67 -29.69 4.31 8.72
CA LEU A 67 -31.15 4.41 8.68
C LEU A 67 -31.63 5.85 8.83
N ARG A 68 -30.98 6.66 9.67
CA ARG A 68 -31.28 8.11 9.78
C ARG A 68 -30.95 8.87 8.49
N LEU A 69 -29.87 8.52 7.81
CA LEU A 69 -29.54 9.09 6.51
C LEU A 69 -30.58 8.71 5.45
N LEU A 70 -31.00 7.45 5.42
CA LEU A 70 -32.08 6.99 4.56
C LEU A 70 -33.40 7.75 4.84
N GLN A 71 -33.75 7.95 6.11
CA GLN A 71 -34.91 8.75 6.49
C GLN A 71 -34.82 10.19 5.97
N ARG A 72 -33.64 10.82 6.06
CA ARG A 72 -33.41 12.17 5.52
C ARG A 72 -33.52 12.19 3.99
N ALA A 73 -33.01 11.17 3.30
CA ALA A 73 -33.12 11.04 1.86
C ALA A 73 -34.59 10.89 1.43
N ILE A 74 -35.36 10.02 2.09
CA ILE A 74 -36.80 9.87 1.83
C ILE A 74 -37.54 11.19 2.09
N ARG A 75 -37.20 11.93 3.15
CA ARG A 75 -37.81 13.24 3.45
C ARG A 75 -37.47 14.31 2.42
N LEU A 76 -36.30 14.25 1.78
CA LEU A 76 -35.93 15.13 0.67
C LEU A 76 -36.73 14.82 -0.60
N SER A 77 -37.08 13.54 -0.78
CA SER A 77 -37.90 13.07 -1.91
C SER A 77 -39.40 13.27 -1.70
N ASP A 78 -39.84 13.84 -0.58
CA ASP A 78 -41.22 14.19 -0.31
C ASP A 78 -41.50 15.64 -0.80
N PRO A 79 -42.02 15.82 -2.03
CA PRO A 79 -42.21 17.15 -2.63
C PRO A 79 -43.27 17.98 -1.88
N ASP A 80 -44.17 17.32 -1.14
CA ASP A 80 -45.30 17.98 -0.47
C ASP A 80 -44.89 18.64 0.87
N ARG A 81 -43.70 18.33 1.40
CA ARG A 81 -43.14 18.93 2.62
C ARG A 81 -42.06 20.00 2.36
N GLY A 82 -41.59 20.16 1.11
CA GLY A 82 -40.46 21.03 0.75
C GLY A 82 -40.81 22.51 0.49
N LEU A 83 -42.09 22.86 0.36
CA LEU A 83 -42.54 24.20 -0.08
C LEU A 83 -42.52 25.29 1.02
N THR A 84 -41.85 25.06 2.16
CA THR A 84 -41.87 26.00 3.31
C THR A 84 -40.55 26.70 3.61
N ASP A 85 -39.58 26.73 2.70
CA ASP A 85 -38.33 27.47 2.96
C ASP A 85 -37.85 28.22 1.71
N GLU A 86 -37.93 29.56 1.76
CA GLU A 86 -37.35 30.55 0.83
C GLU A 86 -35.86 30.31 0.47
N ARG A 87 -35.21 29.33 1.11
CA ARG A 87 -33.84 28.89 0.87
C ARG A 87 -33.69 28.04 -0.39
N ASP A 88 -34.73 27.35 -0.85
CA ASP A 88 -34.64 26.41 -1.97
C ASP A 88 -34.47 27.10 -3.34
N THR A 89 -35.09 28.27 -3.52
CA THR A 89 -34.92 29.11 -4.72
C THR A 89 -33.49 29.64 -4.85
N ALA A 90 -32.91 30.13 -3.75
CA ALA A 90 -31.53 30.63 -3.75
C ALA A 90 -30.49 29.53 -4.02
N VAL A 91 -30.73 28.30 -3.52
CA VAL A 91 -29.87 27.14 -3.78
C VAL A 91 -29.99 26.68 -5.22
N ARG A 92 -31.22 26.64 -5.78
CA ARG A 92 -31.47 26.32 -7.18
C ARG A 92 -30.79 27.31 -8.14
N ASP A 93 -30.89 28.60 -7.88
CA ASP A 93 -30.24 29.62 -8.71
C ASP A 93 -28.71 29.49 -8.70
N ARG A 94 -28.13 29.16 -7.55
CA ARG A 94 -26.68 28.92 -7.41
C ARG A 94 -26.24 27.65 -8.15
N ALA A 95 -27.06 26.59 -8.10
CA ALA A 95 -26.82 25.37 -8.86
C ALA A 95 -26.87 25.61 -10.38
N VAL A 96 -27.82 26.43 -10.86
CA VAL A 96 -27.92 26.80 -12.28
C VAL A 96 -26.70 27.61 -12.73
N GLN A 97 -26.22 28.55 -11.91
CA GLN A 97 -25.02 29.34 -12.24
C GLN A 97 -23.74 28.48 -12.29
N LEU A 98 -23.58 27.56 -11.33
CA LEU A 98 -22.45 26.64 -11.32
C LEU A 98 -22.48 25.69 -12.53
N SER A 99 -23.65 25.12 -12.85
CA SER A 99 -23.84 24.27 -14.03
C SER A 99 -23.46 24.97 -15.32
N ARG A 100 -23.85 26.24 -15.50
CA ARG A 100 -23.45 27.02 -16.69
C ARG A 100 -21.94 27.27 -16.77
N THR A 101 -21.27 27.37 -15.64
CA THR A 101 -19.81 27.60 -15.58
C THR A 101 -19.04 26.33 -15.89
N THR A 102 -19.47 25.18 -15.36
CA THR A 102 -18.86 23.88 -15.66
C THR A 102 -19.09 23.45 -17.11
N VAL A 103 -20.26 23.73 -17.70
CA VAL A 103 -20.51 23.45 -19.12
C VAL A 103 -19.56 24.23 -20.02
N ARG A 104 -19.36 25.54 -19.77
CA ARG A 104 -18.39 26.34 -20.55
C ARG A 104 -16.97 25.81 -20.44
N LYS A 105 -16.55 25.43 -19.23
CA LYS A 105 -15.22 24.84 -19.02
C LYS A 105 -15.06 23.50 -19.76
N LEU A 106 -16.13 22.71 -19.88
CA LEU A 106 -16.10 21.46 -20.65
C LEU A 106 -15.97 21.73 -22.15
N ASP A 107 -16.68 22.72 -22.68
CA ASP A 107 -16.56 23.11 -24.09
C ASP A 107 -15.14 23.60 -24.42
N ASP A 108 -14.50 24.36 -23.54
CA ASP A 108 -13.10 24.78 -23.69
C ASP A 108 -12.14 23.57 -23.71
N VAL A 109 -12.28 22.63 -22.76
CA VAL A 109 -11.44 21.41 -22.74
C VAL A 109 -11.67 20.53 -23.97
N LEU A 110 -12.91 20.45 -24.48
CA LEU A 110 -13.20 19.70 -25.70
C LEU A 110 -12.56 20.36 -26.93
N ALA A 111 -12.51 21.69 -26.99
CA ALA A 111 -11.78 22.43 -28.02
C ALA A 111 -10.27 22.16 -27.93
N ASP A 112 -9.69 22.16 -26.73
CA ASP A 112 -8.27 21.86 -26.51
C ASP A 112 -7.91 20.43 -26.94
N VAL A 113 -8.78 19.46 -26.63
CA VAL A 113 -8.61 18.06 -27.05
C VAL A 113 -8.72 17.92 -28.58
N GLN A 114 -9.64 18.65 -29.21
CA GLN A 114 -9.79 18.64 -30.66
C GLN A 114 -8.56 19.26 -31.36
N ASP A 115 -8.01 20.35 -30.83
CA ASP A 115 -6.79 20.98 -31.37
C ASP A 115 -5.54 20.11 -31.13
N ALA A 116 -5.48 19.37 -30.02
CA ALA A 116 -4.42 18.39 -29.76
C ALA A 116 -4.49 17.19 -30.74
N MET A 117 -5.70 16.69 -31.06
CA MET A 117 -5.90 15.64 -32.06
C MET A 117 -5.52 16.10 -33.47
N GLU A 118 -5.75 17.37 -33.79
CA GLU A 118 -5.35 17.97 -35.07
C GLU A 118 -3.86 18.37 -35.12
N GLY A 119 -3.08 18.06 -34.07
CA GLY A 119 -1.64 18.30 -34.01
C GLY A 119 -1.25 19.78 -33.90
N ARG A 120 -2.22 20.64 -33.59
CA ARG A 120 -2.05 22.09 -33.43
C ARG A 120 -1.92 22.49 -31.97
N SER A 121 -1.37 21.62 -31.11
CA SER A 121 -1.16 21.93 -29.70
C SER A 121 -0.37 23.23 -29.55
N THR A 122 -1.09 24.25 -29.07
CA THR A 122 -0.58 25.61 -28.83
C THR A 122 -0.01 25.72 -27.41
N ASP A 123 0.04 24.63 -26.66
CA ASP A 123 0.57 24.64 -25.31
C ASP A 123 2.10 24.70 -25.31
N ASP A 124 2.62 25.90 -25.03
CA ASP A 124 4.04 26.18 -24.90
C ASP A 124 4.69 25.40 -23.74
N ASP A 125 3.91 25.03 -22.71
CA ASP A 125 4.41 24.23 -21.59
C ASP A 125 4.61 22.76 -22.01
N ALA A 126 3.69 22.22 -22.83
CA ALA A 126 3.85 20.87 -23.38
C ALA A 126 5.07 20.76 -24.31
N ARG A 127 5.39 21.81 -25.08
CA ARG A 127 6.62 21.86 -25.89
C ARG A 127 7.88 21.80 -25.02
N ARG A 128 7.92 22.57 -23.93
CA ARG A 128 9.06 22.61 -23.01
C ARG A 128 9.34 21.25 -22.37
N VAL A 129 8.30 20.56 -21.91
CA VAL A 129 8.42 19.23 -21.28
C VAL A 129 8.91 18.18 -22.28
N LEU A 130 8.48 18.24 -23.54
CA LEU A 130 8.94 17.30 -24.58
C LEU A 130 10.41 17.54 -24.98
N GLU A 131 10.86 18.79 -24.98
CA GLU A 131 12.28 19.11 -25.17
C GLU A 131 13.14 18.60 -24.01
N GLU A 132 12.69 18.83 -22.77
CA GLU A 132 13.37 18.34 -21.57
C GLU A 132 13.44 16.80 -21.53
N ALA A 133 12.35 16.12 -21.87
CA ALA A 133 12.32 14.66 -21.95
C ALA A 133 13.26 14.09 -23.03
N ARG A 134 13.49 14.82 -24.14
CA ARG A 134 14.47 14.42 -25.16
C ARG A 134 15.90 14.61 -24.65
N SER A 135 16.18 15.74 -24.01
CA SER A 135 17.49 16.01 -23.41
C SER A 135 17.86 14.97 -22.34
N LEU A 136 16.90 14.57 -21.49
CA LEU A 136 17.15 13.59 -20.44
C LEU A 136 17.42 12.18 -20.99
N ARG A 137 16.76 11.81 -22.11
CA ARG A 137 17.04 10.54 -22.78
C ARG A 137 18.45 10.50 -23.33
N ASP A 138 18.88 11.58 -23.98
CA ASP A 138 20.22 11.66 -24.56
C ASP A 138 21.31 11.62 -23.46
N GLU A 139 21.07 12.22 -22.29
CA GLU A 139 21.97 12.13 -21.12
C GLU A 139 22.05 10.71 -20.52
N ILE A 140 20.94 9.98 -20.49
CA ILE A 140 20.91 8.58 -20.02
C ILE A 140 21.67 7.68 -20.99
N ASP A 141 21.49 7.87 -22.30
CA ASP A 141 22.19 7.10 -23.32
C ASP A 141 23.71 7.33 -23.23
N ASP A 142 24.16 8.57 -23.02
CA ASP A 142 25.57 8.91 -22.80
C ASP A 142 26.13 8.23 -21.54
N ARG A 143 25.38 8.25 -20.42
CA ARG A 143 25.80 7.62 -19.15
C ARG A 143 25.84 6.11 -19.21
N LEU A 144 24.94 5.50 -19.99
CA LEU A 144 24.93 4.06 -20.21
C LEU A 144 26.14 3.64 -21.06
N ALA A 145 26.44 4.37 -22.12
CA ALA A 145 27.62 4.12 -22.96
C ALA A 145 28.94 4.21 -22.17
N ASP A 146 29.07 5.19 -21.26
CA ASP A 146 30.26 5.39 -20.43
C ASP A 146 30.44 4.26 -19.38
N SER A 147 29.33 3.71 -18.89
CA SER A 147 29.31 2.57 -17.97
C SER A 147 29.72 1.27 -18.68
N GLU A 148 29.21 1.02 -19.89
CA GLU A 148 29.58 -0.16 -20.68
C GLU A 148 31.07 -0.17 -21.06
N THR A 149 31.67 1.00 -21.33
CA THR A 149 33.13 1.09 -21.55
C THR A 149 33.95 0.84 -20.29
N THR A 150 33.43 1.17 -19.11
CA THR A 150 34.14 0.97 -17.83
C THR A 150 34.09 -0.50 -17.40
N ASP A 151 32.98 -1.20 -17.60
CA ASP A 151 32.85 -2.64 -17.28
C ASP A 151 33.69 -3.53 -18.21
N ALA A 152 33.88 -3.13 -19.48
CA ALA A 152 34.72 -3.87 -20.42
C ALA A 152 36.22 -3.89 -20.05
N ASP A 153 36.70 -2.93 -19.26
CA ASP A 153 38.09 -2.86 -18.77
C ASP A 153 38.30 -3.65 -17.45
N LEU A 154 37.23 -4.01 -16.72
CA LEU A 154 37.31 -4.68 -15.43
C LEU A 154 37.26 -6.23 -15.51
N ASP A 155 36.85 -6.79 -16.66
CA ASP A 155 36.69 -8.25 -16.84
C ASP A 155 38.01 -9.00 -17.17
N VAL A 156 39.16 -8.29 -17.19
CA VAL A 156 40.47 -8.92 -17.49
C VAL A 156 41.24 -9.35 -16.22
N GLU A 157 40.87 -8.89 -15.02
CA GLU A 157 41.72 -9.02 -13.80
C GLU A 157 41.05 -9.62 -12.54
N SER A 158 39.82 -10.14 -12.59
CA SER A 158 39.20 -10.72 -11.38
C SER A 158 38.41 -12.01 -11.61
N GLY A 159 39.14 -13.13 -11.61
CA GLY A 159 38.58 -14.48 -11.45
C GLY A 159 37.97 -14.66 -10.05
N GLY A 160 36.69 -14.28 -9.90
CA GLY A 160 35.92 -14.46 -8.68
C GLY A 160 35.56 -15.93 -8.43
N ALA A 161 36.14 -16.53 -7.38
CA ALA A 161 35.87 -17.88 -6.95
C ALA A 161 34.43 -18.01 -6.40
N SER A 162 33.53 -18.58 -7.20
CA SER A 162 32.25 -19.11 -6.72
C SER A 162 32.53 -20.27 -5.76
N VAL A 163 32.24 -20.11 -4.47
CA VAL A 163 32.37 -21.18 -3.46
C VAL A 163 31.25 -22.19 -3.68
N PRO A 164 31.54 -23.44 -4.11
CA PRO A 164 30.51 -24.45 -4.31
C PRO A 164 30.01 -24.94 -2.95
N VAL A 165 28.75 -24.66 -2.63
CA VAL A 165 28.08 -25.17 -1.43
C VAL A 165 27.55 -26.57 -1.75
N ASP A 166 28.06 -27.58 -1.05
CA ASP A 166 27.61 -28.97 -1.19
C ASP A 166 26.37 -29.21 -0.31
N VAL A 167 25.21 -29.24 -0.96
CA VAL A 167 23.90 -29.40 -0.32
C VAL A 167 23.75 -30.79 0.31
N ASP A 168 24.44 -31.80 -0.22
CA ASP A 168 24.30 -33.19 0.25
C ASP A 168 24.96 -33.36 1.63
N ALA A 169 26.10 -32.70 1.86
CA ALA A 169 26.78 -32.70 3.15
C ALA A 169 25.94 -32.03 4.26
N GLU A 170 25.29 -30.90 3.94
CA GLU A 170 24.44 -30.16 4.87
C GLU A 170 23.19 -30.95 5.27
N LEU A 171 22.58 -31.66 4.31
CA LEU A 171 21.41 -32.50 4.59
C LEU A 171 21.75 -33.70 5.48
N GLN A 172 22.95 -34.27 5.33
CA GLN A 172 23.41 -35.38 6.17
C GLN A 172 23.63 -34.93 7.62
N SER A 173 24.18 -33.73 7.83
CA SER A 173 24.37 -33.19 9.19
C SER A 173 23.04 -32.97 9.92
N ILE A 174 21.99 -32.54 9.22
CA ILE A 174 20.64 -32.36 9.80
C ILE A 174 20.00 -33.72 10.13
N LYS A 175 20.30 -34.75 9.33
CA LYS A 175 19.79 -36.11 9.52
C LYS A 175 20.35 -36.75 10.79
N ASP A 176 21.66 -36.64 11.01
CA ASP A 176 22.33 -37.21 12.18
C ASP A 176 21.87 -36.54 13.48
N ASP A 177 21.65 -35.23 13.48
CA ASP A 177 21.17 -34.47 14.64
C ASP A 177 19.72 -34.87 15.04
N ILE A 178 18.93 -35.37 14.09
CA ILE A 178 17.58 -35.89 14.34
C ILE A 178 17.60 -37.31 14.90
N ASP A 179 18.53 -38.16 14.46
CA ASP A 179 18.60 -39.57 14.88
C ASP A 179 19.19 -39.71 16.29
N ASP A 180 20.15 -38.86 16.67
CA ASP A 180 20.82 -38.89 17.99
C ASP A 180 19.92 -38.36 19.14
N GLY A 181 18.79 -37.71 18.82
CA GLY A 181 17.80 -37.21 19.79
C GLY A 181 16.70 -38.21 20.18
N GLY A 182 16.72 -39.44 19.66
CA GLY A 182 15.63 -40.42 19.77
C GLY A 182 15.72 -41.43 20.92
N ASP A 183 16.89 -41.67 21.52
CA ASP A 183 17.11 -42.78 22.46
C ASP A 183 17.46 -42.29 23.88
N SER A 184 16.45 -41.84 24.62
CA SER A 184 16.49 -41.82 26.09
C SER A 184 15.06 -41.79 26.64
N ASP A 185 14.49 -42.96 26.93
CA ASP A 185 13.62 -43.17 28.11
C ASP A 185 13.21 -44.64 28.25
N GLY A 186 13.68 -45.32 29.31
CA GLY A 186 13.07 -46.58 29.75
C GLY A 186 13.90 -47.54 30.60
N ASP A 187 14.67 -47.09 31.61
CA ASP A 187 15.26 -47.99 32.63
C ASP A 187 14.79 -47.68 34.06
N GLY A 188 14.50 -48.75 34.82
CA GLY A 188 14.26 -48.81 36.27
C GLY A 188 12.80 -48.66 36.72
N GLY A 189 12.13 -49.60 37.41
CA GLY A 189 12.51 -50.82 38.12
C GLY A 189 11.50 -51.04 39.27
N ARG A 190 11.34 -52.27 39.79
CA ARG A 190 11.13 -52.59 41.23
C ARG A 190 10.85 -54.07 41.48
N SER A 191 11.82 -54.67 42.16
CA SER A 191 11.73 -55.88 42.95
C SER A 191 10.92 -55.63 44.24
N ASN A 192 9.97 -56.52 44.57
CA ASN A 192 9.76 -57.11 45.90
C ASN A 192 8.79 -58.29 45.81
#